data_AF-A0A2V9PAC8-F1
#
_entry.id   AF-A0A2V9PAC8-F1
#
_cell.length_a   1.000
_cell.length_b   1.000
_cell.length_c   1.000
_cell.angle_alpha   90.00
_cell.angle_beta   90.00
_cell.angle_gamma   90.00
#
_symmetry.space_group_name_H-M   'P 1'
#
loop_
_entity.id
_entity.type
_entity.pdbx_description
1 polymer ?
#
loop_
_entity_poly.entity_id
_entity_poly.type
_entity_poly.pdbx_seq_one_letter_code
_entity_poly.pdbx_strand_id
1 'polypeptide(L)' 'MGRTNIVLDDDLIRKARKLTQLKTKRQIVDRALELLVRSEARKGILRYYGTGVWKGSLEESRRNRV' A
#
# COMPACT_ATOMS: atom_id res chain seq x y z
N MET A 1 -17.53 15.34 0.43
CA MET A 1 -16.23 15.31 1.15
C MET A 1 -16.42 16.08 2.46
N GLY A 2 -16.04 15.49 3.60
CA GLY A 2 -16.25 16.10 4.92
C GLY A 2 -15.02 16.85 5.43
N ARG A 3 -15.23 17.86 6.28
CA ARG A 3 -14.15 18.51 7.03
C ARG A 3 -14.04 17.81 8.38
N THR A 4 -12.82 17.42 8.75
CA THR A 4 -12.54 16.77 10.04
C THR A 4 -11.32 17.41 10.67
N ASN A 5 -11.39 17.70 11.97
CA ASN A 5 -10.25 18.16 12.74
C ASN A 5 -9.61 16.95 13.41
N ILE A 6 -8.33 16.71 13.11
CA ILE A 6 -7.53 15.62 13.68
C ILE A 6 -6.17 16.15 14.11
N VAL A 7 -5.62 15.56 15.17
CA VAL A 7 -4.25 15.82 15.59
C VAL A 7 -3.32 14.94 14.76
N LEU A 8 -2.27 15.55 14.19
CA LEU A 8 -1.26 14.87 13.39
C LEU A 8 0.11 15.13 14.00
N ASP A 9 0.96 14.11 14.01
CA ASP A 9 2.37 14.26 14.35
C ASP A 9 3.09 15.04 13.24
N ASP A 10 3.58 16.23 13.57
CA ASP A 10 4.28 17.10 12.64
C ASP A 10 5.63 16.52 12.18
N ASP A 11 6.30 15.71 12.99
CA ASP A 11 7.56 15.07 12.63
C ASP A 11 7.34 14.00 11.58
N LEU A 12 6.28 13.22 11.74
CA LEU A 12 5.85 12.24 10.75
C LEU A 12 5.46 12.92 9.43
N ILE A 13 4.72 14.03 9.49
CA ILE A 13 4.36 14.81 8.29
C ILE A 13 5.60 15.38 7.61
N ARG A 14 6.58 15.90 8.36
CA ARG A 14 7.85 16.41 7.80
C ARG A 14 8.61 15.30 7.09
N LYS A 15 8.69 14.11 7.70
CA LYS A 15 9.35 12.94 7.09
C LYS A 15 8.62 12.47 5.84
N ALA A 16 7.29 12.34 5.90
CA ALA A 16 6.46 11.95 4.77
C ALA A 16 6.61 12.94 3.59
N ARG A 17 6.62 14.25 3.87
CA ARG A 17 6.86 15.29 2.87
C ARG A 17 8.21 15.12 2.17
N LYS A 18 9.29 14.89 2.93
CA LYS A 18 10.63 14.67 2.36
C LYS A 18 10.68 13.43 1.45
N LEU A 19 10.03 12.35 1.86
CA LEU A 19 10.05 11.07 1.12
C LEU A 19 9.13 11.08 -0.11
N THR A 20 8.02 11.81 -0.07
CA THR A 20 6.96 11.75 -1.10
C THR A 20 6.87 12.99 -1.98
N GLN A 21 7.53 14.09 -1.59
CA GLN A 21 7.45 15.41 -2.25
C GLN A 21 6.03 16.03 -2.27
N LEU A 22 5.11 15.52 -1.43
CA LEU A 22 3.75 16.05 -1.33
C LEU A 22 3.69 17.38 -0.56
N LYS A 23 2.97 18.35 -1.12
CA LYS A 23 3.02 19.76 -0.67
C LYS A 23 2.12 20.07 0.53
N THR A 24 1.08 19.29 0.79
CA THR A 24 0.09 19.60 1.83
C THR A 24 -0.15 18.43 2.78
N LYS A 25 -0.52 18.73 4.03
CA LYS A 25 -0.93 17.71 5.01
C LYS A 25 -2.07 16.85 4.45
N ARG A 26 -3.05 17.48 3.80
CA ARG A 26 -4.18 16.80 3.14
C ARG A 26 -3.70 15.77 2.10
N GLN A 27 -2.81 16.15 1.18
CA GLN A 27 -2.30 15.21 0.17
C GLN A 27 -1.58 14.01 0.80
N ILE A 28 -0.80 14.25 1.86
CA ILE A 28 -0.11 13.18 2.59
C ILE A 28 -1.12 12.23 3.23
N VAL A 29 -2.15 12.76 3.89
CA VAL A 29 -3.21 11.97 4.52
C VAL A 29 -4.01 11.19 3.48
N ASP A 30 -4.44 11.82 2.39
CA ASP A 30 -5.17 11.16 1.30
C ASP A 30 -4.34 9.99 0.73
N ARG A 31 -3.05 10.21 0.48
CA ARG A 31 -2.16 9.17 -0.03
C ARG A 31 -1.93 8.05 0.99
N ALA A 32 -1.79 8.38 2.27
CA ALA A 32 -1.62 7.39 3.33
C ALA A 32 -2.86 6.48 3.46
N LEU A 33 -4.06 7.06 3.41
CA LEU A 33 -5.32 6.31 3.44
C LEU A 33 -5.46 5.40 2.22
N GLU A 34 -5.14 5.90 1.03
CA GLU A 34 -5.14 5.09 -0.20
C GLU A 34 -4.18 3.90 -0.09
N LEU A 35 -2.95 4.14 0.40
CA LEU A 35 -1.95 3.09 0.58
C LEU A 35 -2.39 2.06 1.62
N LEU A 36 -3.01 2.50 2.72
CA LEU A 36 -3.57 1.63 3.74
C LEU A 36 -4.63 0.70 3.15
N VAL A 37 -5.63 1.26 2.45
CA VAL A 37 -6.70 0.46 1.82
C VAL A 37 -6.10 -0.52 0.81
N ARG A 38 -5.18 -0.08 -0.04
CA ARG A 38 -4.49 -0.95 -1.01
C ARG A 38 -3.70 -2.07 -0.32
N SER A 39 -3.11 -1.80 0.84
CA SER A 39 -2.35 -2.78 1.62
C SER A 39 -3.28 -3.83 2.22
N GLU A 40 -4.37 -3.41 2.85
CA GLU A 40 -5.36 -4.30 3.43
C GLU A 40 -6.07 -5.15 2.37
N ALA A 41 -6.45 -4.55 1.23
CA ALA A 41 -7.06 -5.27 0.12
C ALA A 41 -6.14 -6.38 -0.42
N ARG A 42 -4.83 -6.14 -0.49
CA ARG A 42 -3.84 -7.15 -0.92
C ARG A 42 -3.78 -8.35 0.01
N LYS A 43 -4.02 -8.19 1.32
CA LYS A 43 -4.09 -9.34 2.25
C LYS A 43 -5.19 -10.34 1.87
N GLY A 44 -6.21 -9.91 1.13
CA GLY A 44 -7.24 -10.78 0.58
C GLY A 44 -6.68 -11.92 -0.28
N ILE A 45 -5.47 -11.79 -0.84
CA ILE A 45 -4.81 -12.88 -1.58
C ILE A 45 -4.53 -14.11 -0.71
N LEU A 46 -4.34 -13.92 0.60
CA LEU A 46 -4.01 -14.99 1.55
C LEU A 46 -5.13 -16.04 1.64
N ARG A 47 -6.38 -15.67 1.30
CA ARG A 47 -7.50 -16.63 1.27
C ARG A 47 -7.33 -17.75 0.25
N TYR A 48 -6.45 -17.56 -0.74
CA TYR A 48 -6.14 -18.56 -1.76
C TYR A 48 -4.98 -19.46 -1.38
N TYR A 49 -4.33 -19.23 -0.23
CA TYR A 49 -3.29 -20.12 0.26
C TYR A 49 -3.88 -21.51 0.53
N GLY A 50 -3.25 -22.55 -0.03
CA GLY A 50 -3.71 -23.94 0.12
C GLY A 50 -4.96 -24.33 -0.68
N THR A 51 -5.59 -23.40 -1.41
CA THR A 51 -6.80 -23.73 -2.20
C THR A 51 -6.50 -24.37 -3.55
N GLY A 52 -5.23 -24.44 -3.95
CA GLY A 52 -4.83 -24.98 -5.25
C GLY A 52 -5.25 -24.09 -6.44
N VAL A 53 -5.54 -22.80 -6.21
CA VAL A 53 -5.97 -21.86 -7.27
C VAL A 53 -4.92 -21.72 -8.38
N TRP A 54 -3.64 -21.90 -8.06
CA TRP A 54 -2.55 -21.82 -9.01
C TRP A 54 -2.15 -23.22 -9.46
N LYS A 55 -2.32 -23.47 -10.77
CA LYS A 55 -2.02 -24.76 -11.42
C LYS A 55 -0.76 -24.73 -12.30
N GLY A 56 0.05 -23.66 -12.20
CA GLY A 56 1.27 -23.51 -12.98
C GLY A 56 2.44 -24.32 -12.42
N SER A 57 3.58 -24.28 -13.11
CA SER A 57 4.84 -24.84 -12.62
C SER A 57 5.85 -23.73 -12.32
N LEU A 58 6.49 -23.85 -11.15
CA LEU A 58 7.38 -22.82 -10.61
C LEU A 58 8.70 -22.82 -11.37
N GLU A 59 9.16 -24.02 -11.73
CA GLU A 59 10.35 -24.24 -12.55
C GLU A 59 10.19 -23.58 -13.92
N GLU A 60 9.03 -23.74 -14.55
CA GLU A 60 8.76 -23.11 -15.85
C GLU A 60 8.80 -21.59 -15.80
N SER A 61 8.25 -21.02 -14.73
CA SER A 61 8.22 -19.57 -14.51
C SER A 61 9.61 -18.96 -14.26
N ARG A 62 10.60 -19.78 -13.90
CA ARG A 62 11.97 -19.35 -13.58
C ARG A 62 12.94 -19.45 -14.74
N ARG A 63 12.62 -20.22 -15.79
CA ARG A 63 13.53 -20.47 -16.94
C ARG A 63 14.00 -19.22 -17.70
N ASN A 64 13.27 -18.11 -17.62
CA ASN A 64 13.61 -16.86 -18.31
C ASN A 64 14.22 -15.78 -17.39
N ARG A 65 14.67 -16.16 -16.19
CA ARG A 65 15.38 -15.23 -15.30
C ARG A 65 16.87 -15.24 -15.66
N VAL A 66 17.28 -14.23 -16.41
CA VAL A 66 18.69 -13.87 -16.66
C VAL A 66 19.20 -13.03 -15.49
#